data_AF-A0A967HEV8-F1
#
_entry.id   AF-A0A967HEV8-F1
#
_cell.length_a   1.000
_cell.length_b   1.000
_cell.length_c   1.000
_cell.angle_alpha   90.00
_cell.angle_beta   90.00
_cell.angle_gamma   90.00
#
_symmetry.space_group_name_H-M   'P 1'
#
loop_
_entity.id
_entity.type
_entity.pdbx_description
1 polymer ?
#
loop_
_entity_poly.entity_id
_entity_poly.type
_entity_poly.pdbx_seq_one_letter_code
_entity_poly.pdbx_strand_id
1 'polypeptide(L)'
;MKNSCVALAATAVIWMLTALAAPQPLSAQEQGSIRGAVTDAQTGQPIAGAQVSIRGTGIGTITNNDGRYILTSVPAGRVELRVEYIGYSPQSRTLTVPPGGSATEDFQMGVTAIELEELVATGYAEQTRREVSSAISSVQSTEIQNQAVASLDAALQGKAAGVQVVQNAGNPGNGITVRVRGLASITASNQPLYVVDGVPIFREDFGQLGLGGQDLSAITGLNPDEIESIDILKDAAASAIYGSRGSN
;
A
#
# COMPACT_ATOMS: atom_id res chain seq x y z
N MET A 1 4.41 -99.65 -2.01
CA MET A 1 3.41 -98.59 -2.31
C MET A 1 3.05 -97.89 -1.01
N LYS A 2 3.78 -96.83 -0.63
CA LYS A 2 3.48 -95.88 0.47
C LYS A 2 4.77 -95.07 0.74
N ASN A 3 4.67 -93.74 0.76
CA ASN A 3 5.52 -92.78 1.52
C ASN A 3 6.24 -91.63 0.79
N SER A 4 6.21 -91.46 -0.53
CA SER A 4 6.99 -90.36 -1.18
C SER A 4 6.23 -89.05 -1.44
N CYS A 5 4.94 -88.93 -1.13
CA CYS A 5 4.13 -87.78 -1.57
C CYS A 5 3.97 -86.65 -0.54
N VAL A 6 4.32 -86.87 0.74
CA VAL A 6 4.07 -85.88 1.82
C VAL A 6 5.23 -84.88 2.00
N ALA A 7 6.44 -85.20 1.54
CA ALA A 7 7.63 -84.37 1.79
C ALA A 7 7.71 -83.10 0.92
N LEU A 8 7.01 -83.04 -0.22
CA LEU A 8 7.11 -81.90 -1.15
C LEU A 8 6.13 -80.75 -0.83
N ALA A 9 5.06 -81.03 -0.08
CA ALA A 9 4.08 -80.02 0.30
C ALA A 9 4.53 -79.19 1.52
N ALA A 10 5.36 -79.76 2.40
CA ALA A 10 5.83 -79.09 3.62
C ALA A 10 6.92 -78.03 3.34
N THR A 11 7.74 -78.22 2.31
CA THR A 11 8.80 -77.28 1.93
C THR A 11 8.28 -76.07 1.16
N ALA A 12 7.17 -76.21 0.42
CA ALA A 12 6.52 -75.10 -0.27
C ALA A 12 5.87 -74.10 0.71
N VAL A 13 5.30 -74.58 1.82
CA VAL A 13 4.71 -73.71 2.86
C VAL A 13 5.79 -72.96 3.65
N ILE A 14 6.96 -73.57 3.85
CA ILE A 14 8.10 -72.92 4.53
C ILE A 14 8.73 -71.81 3.67
N TRP A 15 8.70 -71.94 2.34
CA TRP A 15 9.13 -70.86 1.43
C TRP A 15 8.07 -69.77 1.20
N MET A 16 6.79 -70.08 1.44
CA MET A 16 5.70 -69.10 1.32
C MET A 16 5.50 -68.28 2.60
N LEU A 17 5.93 -68.79 3.76
CA LEU A 17 5.89 -68.06 5.04
C LEU A 17 7.10 -67.12 5.26
N THR A 18 8.19 -67.29 4.51
CA THR A 18 9.39 -66.43 4.59
C THR A 18 9.36 -65.24 3.63
N ALA A 19 8.37 -65.17 2.72
CA ALA A 19 8.20 -64.06 1.79
C ALA A 19 7.41 -62.86 2.37
N LEU A 20 6.95 -62.94 3.63
CA LEU A 20 6.17 -61.88 4.30
C LEU A 20 6.97 -61.07 5.32
N ALA A 21 8.30 -61.01 5.15
CA ALA A 21 9.18 -60.16 5.94
C ALA A 21 10.05 -59.28 5.02
N ALA A 22 9.41 -58.55 4.11
CA ALA A 22 10.09 -57.41 3.49
C ALA A 22 10.26 -56.33 4.57
N PRO A 23 11.49 -55.88 4.89
CA PRO A 23 11.67 -54.70 5.74
C PRO A 23 11.00 -53.53 5.02
N GLN A 24 9.84 -53.10 5.54
CA GLN A 24 9.25 -51.86 5.07
C GLN A 24 10.28 -50.76 5.37
N PRO A 25 10.63 -49.89 4.41
CA PRO A 25 11.44 -48.73 4.72
C PRO A 25 10.66 -47.94 5.77
N LEU A 26 11.12 -47.99 7.01
CA LEU A 26 10.67 -47.13 8.08
C LEU A 26 11.21 -45.74 7.72
N SER A 27 10.54 -45.06 6.78
CA SER A 27 10.72 -43.63 6.59
C SER A 27 10.13 -42.97 7.82
N ALA A 28 10.87 -43.03 8.94
CA ALA A 28 10.69 -42.10 10.03
C ALA A 28 10.79 -40.72 9.38
N GLN A 29 9.64 -40.03 9.29
CA GLN A 29 9.59 -38.66 8.79
C GLN A 29 10.69 -37.88 9.52
N GLU A 30 11.70 -37.43 8.77
CA GLU A 30 12.82 -36.60 9.27
C GLU A 30 12.34 -35.19 9.65
N GLN A 31 11.13 -35.10 10.18
CA GLN A 31 10.51 -33.86 10.57
C GLN A 31 11.06 -33.44 11.93
N GLY A 32 11.65 -32.26 11.98
CA GLY A 32 12.09 -31.61 13.20
C GLY A 32 11.02 -30.71 13.81
N SER A 33 11.45 -29.96 14.82
CA SER A 33 10.66 -28.89 15.43
C SER A 33 11.47 -27.61 15.52
N ILE A 34 10.78 -26.47 15.52
CA ILE A 34 11.38 -25.16 15.82
C ILE A 34 10.65 -24.56 17.00
N ARG A 35 11.38 -23.97 17.94
CA ARG A 35 10.83 -23.33 19.14
C ARG A 35 11.51 -21.98 19.36
N GLY A 36 10.84 -21.10 20.08
CA GLY A 36 11.44 -19.84 20.49
C GLY A 36 10.44 -18.92 21.14
N ALA A 37 10.90 -17.70 21.41
CA ALA A 37 10.10 -16.60 21.90
C ALA A 37 10.15 -15.40 20.96
N VAL A 38 9.06 -14.65 20.90
CA VAL A 38 8.94 -13.39 20.19
C VAL A 38 8.74 -12.29 21.22
N THR A 39 9.63 -11.30 21.21
CA THR A 39 9.59 -10.17 22.14
C THR A 39 9.68 -8.84 21.42
N ASP A 40 9.20 -7.79 22.06
CA ASP A 40 9.35 -6.41 21.61
C ASP A 40 10.80 -5.94 21.78
N ALA A 41 11.38 -5.39 20.72
CA ALA A 41 12.80 -5.00 20.69
C ALA A 41 13.11 -3.80 21.62
N GLN A 42 12.13 -2.96 21.95
CA GLN A 42 12.32 -1.79 22.81
C GLN A 42 12.02 -2.09 24.27
N THR A 43 10.91 -2.79 24.53
CA THR A 43 10.41 -3.03 25.89
C THR A 43 10.83 -4.38 26.46
N GLY A 44 11.25 -5.32 25.61
CA GLY A 44 11.55 -6.70 25.98
C GLY A 44 10.32 -7.53 26.36
N GLN A 45 9.11 -6.98 26.21
CA GLN A 45 7.87 -7.67 26.58
C GLN A 45 7.55 -8.80 25.58
N PRO A 46 6.96 -9.92 26.04
CA PRO A 46 6.51 -10.98 25.13
C PRO A 46 5.38 -10.50 24.23
N ILE A 47 5.45 -10.88 22.95
CA ILE A 47 4.41 -10.57 21.96
C ILE A 47 3.52 -11.78 21.79
N ALA A 48 2.31 -11.71 22.34
CA ALA A 48 1.27 -12.72 22.17
C ALA A 48 0.50 -12.51 20.85
N GLY A 49 0.11 -13.58 20.17
CA GLY A 49 -0.67 -13.49 18.94
C GLY A 49 0.15 -13.21 17.66
N ALA A 50 1.48 -13.21 17.73
CA ALA A 50 2.34 -13.08 16.55
C ALA A 50 2.27 -14.35 15.70
N GLN A 51 2.13 -14.18 14.38
CA GLN A 51 2.13 -15.27 13.41
C GLN A 51 3.58 -15.65 13.09
N VAL A 52 3.93 -16.91 13.33
CA VAL A 52 5.22 -17.50 12.96
C VAL A 52 4.98 -18.50 11.84
N SER A 53 5.72 -18.41 10.74
CA SER A 53 5.53 -19.27 9.57
C SER A 53 6.84 -19.58 8.87
N ILE A 54 6.89 -20.70 8.15
CA ILE A 54 8.04 -21.04 7.30
C ILE A 54 7.71 -20.65 5.85
N ARG A 55 8.52 -19.77 5.27
CA ARG A 55 8.37 -19.29 3.89
C ARG A 55 8.36 -20.46 2.90
N GLY A 56 7.46 -20.39 1.93
CA GLY A 56 7.31 -21.41 0.89
C GLY A 56 6.65 -22.70 1.37
N THR A 57 6.18 -22.76 2.62
CA THR A 57 5.43 -23.89 3.16
C THR A 57 4.10 -23.42 3.76
N GLY A 58 3.18 -24.36 4.00
CA GLY A 58 1.95 -24.12 4.77
C GLY A 58 2.12 -24.27 6.29
N ILE A 59 3.36 -24.38 6.79
CA ILE A 59 3.63 -24.67 8.20
C ILE A 59 3.76 -23.35 8.95
N GLY A 60 2.89 -23.14 9.94
CA GLY A 60 2.86 -21.96 10.77
C GLY A 60 2.16 -22.20 12.12
N THR A 61 2.36 -21.27 13.05
CA THR A 61 1.78 -21.27 14.39
C THR A 61 1.64 -19.84 14.89
N ILE A 62 0.96 -19.66 16.02
CA ILE A 62 0.78 -18.36 16.67
C ILE A 62 1.47 -18.40 18.04
N THR A 63 2.09 -17.30 18.45
CA THR A 63 2.69 -17.20 19.79
C THR A 63 1.62 -17.22 20.89
N ASN A 64 1.93 -17.88 22.00
CA ASN A 64 1.07 -17.90 23.18
C ASN A 64 1.17 -16.59 24.00
N ASN A 65 0.49 -16.53 25.16
CA ASN A 65 0.50 -15.35 26.05
C ASN A 65 1.90 -14.99 26.59
N ASP A 66 2.83 -15.95 26.63
CA ASP A 66 4.23 -15.73 27.04
C ASP A 66 5.14 -15.41 25.84
N GLY A 67 4.57 -15.17 24.66
CA GLY A 67 5.30 -14.90 23.41
C GLY A 67 6.01 -16.11 22.83
N ARG A 68 5.78 -17.32 23.36
CA ARG A 68 6.45 -18.55 22.92
C ARG A 68 5.71 -19.22 21.79
N TYR A 69 6.46 -19.85 20.89
CA TYR A 69 5.91 -20.62 19.78
C TYR A 69 6.62 -21.96 19.62
N ILE A 70 5.90 -22.93 19.04
CA ILE A 70 6.44 -24.23 18.65
C ILE A 70 5.85 -24.60 17.29
N LEU A 71 6.74 -24.85 16.32
CA LEU A 71 6.42 -25.44 15.03
C LEU A 71 6.83 -26.91 15.07
N THR A 72 5.87 -27.79 14.79
CA THR A 72 6.11 -29.22 14.66
C THR A 72 6.06 -29.63 13.20
N SER A 73 6.52 -30.84 12.90
CA SER A 73 6.46 -31.42 11.55
C SER A 73 7.26 -30.65 10.49
N VAL A 74 8.34 -29.98 10.89
CA VAL A 74 9.15 -29.12 10.00
C VAL A 74 10.13 -29.98 9.21
N PRO A 75 10.19 -29.89 7.87
CA PRO A 75 11.18 -30.62 7.08
C PRO A 75 12.61 -30.30 7.53
N ALA A 76 13.46 -31.32 7.64
CA ALA A 76 14.88 -31.13 7.88
C ALA A 76 15.54 -30.33 6.76
N GLY A 77 16.56 -29.54 7.13
CA GLY A 77 17.32 -28.71 6.20
C GLY A 77 17.17 -27.22 6.45
N ARG A 78 17.58 -26.42 5.46
CA ARG A 78 17.57 -24.96 5.55
C ARG A 78 16.16 -24.44 5.31
N VAL A 79 15.63 -23.69 6.28
CA VAL A 79 14.30 -23.08 6.22
C VAL A 79 14.39 -21.59 6.57
N GLU A 80 13.54 -20.78 5.95
CA GLU A 80 13.38 -19.36 6.29
C GLU A 80 12.13 -19.19 7.14
N LEU A 81 12.34 -18.82 8.39
CA LEU A 81 11.30 -18.56 9.37
C LEU A 81 10.93 -17.08 9.35
N ARG A 82 9.65 -16.77 9.25
CA ARG A 82 9.10 -15.41 9.18
C ARG A 82 8.14 -15.19 10.34
N VAL A 83 8.28 -14.04 11.01
CA VAL A 83 7.39 -13.61 12.08
C VAL A 83 6.71 -12.31 11.70
N GLU A 84 5.40 -12.26 11.86
CA GLU A 84 4.56 -11.11 11.54
C GLU A 84 3.57 -10.84 12.65
N TYR A 85 3.40 -9.55 12.97
CA TYR A 85 2.41 -9.10 13.94
C TYR A 85 2.03 -7.66 13.59
N ILE A 86 0.75 -7.33 13.74
CA ILE A 86 0.24 -6.00 13.37
C ILE A 86 0.86 -4.95 14.29
N GLY A 87 1.36 -3.85 13.70
CA GLY A 87 2.08 -2.80 14.42
C GLY A 87 3.58 -3.07 14.60
N TYR A 88 4.10 -4.16 14.05
CA TYR A 88 5.52 -4.52 14.13
C TYR A 88 6.11 -4.78 12.75
N SER A 89 7.42 -4.52 12.63
CA SER A 89 8.17 -4.84 11.42
C SER A 89 8.28 -6.36 11.26
N PRO A 90 7.90 -6.94 10.10
CA PRO A 90 8.07 -8.36 9.86
C PRO A 90 9.55 -8.73 9.92
N GLN A 91 9.87 -9.84 10.57
CA GLN A 91 11.23 -10.35 10.67
C GLN A 91 11.35 -11.68 9.94
N SER A 92 12.52 -11.95 9.36
CA SER A 92 12.81 -13.23 8.71
C SER A 92 14.22 -13.69 9.05
N ARG A 93 14.35 -14.97 9.41
CA ARG A 93 15.62 -15.61 9.77
C ARG A 93 15.74 -16.96 9.10
N THR A 94 16.91 -17.24 8.56
CA THR A 94 17.22 -18.56 7.99
C THR A 94 17.91 -19.41 9.03
N LEU A 95 17.39 -20.60 9.28
CA LEU A 95 17.97 -21.57 10.20
C LEU A 95 17.98 -22.97 9.59
N THR A 96 18.79 -23.86 10.15
CA THR A 96 18.87 -25.26 9.69
C THR A 96 18.23 -26.17 10.73
N VAL A 97 17.20 -26.90 10.32
CA VAL A 97 16.50 -27.85 11.18
C VAL A 97 17.19 -29.21 11.07
N PRO A 98 17.72 -29.77 12.18
CA PRO A 98 18.32 -31.10 12.16
C PRO A 98 17.25 -32.19 11.96
N PRO A 99 17.56 -33.28 11.24
CA PRO A 99 16.64 -34.42 11.07
C PRO A 99 16.17 -34.99 12.41
N GLY A 100 14.85 -34.98 12.65
CA GLY A 100 14.25 -35.45 13.90
C GLY A 100 14.62 -34.67 15.16
N GLY A 101 15.34 -33.54 15.02
CA GLY A 101 15.79 -32.72 16.13
C GLY A 101 14.97 -31.44 16.31
N SER A 102 15.41 -30.58 17.23
CA SER A 102 14.80 -29.28 17.47
C SER A 102 15.79 -28.15 17.26
N ALA A 103 15.39 -27.11 16.52
CA ALA A 103 16.09 -25.84 16.46
C ALA A 103 15.40 -24.82 17.38
N THR A 104 16.18 -23.86 17.88
CA THR A 104 15.67 -22.75 18.69
C THR A 104 16.05 -21.43 18.04
N GLU A 105 15.09 -20.52 17.87
CA GLU A 105 15.31 -19.19 17.32
C GLU A 105 14.39 -18.17 18.01
N ASP A 106 14.97 -17.16 18.63
CA ASP A 106 14.20 -16.08 19.27
C ASP A 106 14.17 -14.85 18.37
N PHE A 107 13.04 -14.13 18.38
CA PHE A 107 12.85 -12.94 17.56
C PHE A 107 12.61 -11.71 18.45
N GLN A 108 13.25 -10.62 18.08
CA GLN A 108 12.96 -9.29 18.61
C GLN A 108 12.32 -8.46 17.49
N MET A 109 11.07 -8.05 17.69
CA MET A 109 10.33 -7.26 16.71
C MET A 109 10.36 -5.78 17.09
N GLY A 110 10.79 -4.94 16.16
CA GLY A 110 10.65 -3.48 16.30
C GLY A 110 9.23 -3.05 15.97
N VAL A 111 8.68 -2.12 16.75
CA VAL A 111 7.42 -1.46 16.42
C VAL A 111 7.61 -0.75 15.07
N THR A 112 6.74 -1.05 14.11
CA THR A 112 6.62 -0.27 12.88
C THR A 112 5.43 0.63 13.09
N ALA A 113 5.67 1.94 13.09
CA ALA A 113 4.57 2.89 12.94
C ALA A 113 3.84 2.48 11.66
N ILE A 114 2.58 2.06 11.80
CA ILE A 114 1.71 1.85 10.66
C ILE A 114 1.47 3.25 10.09
N GLU A 115 2.38 3.71 9.22
CA GLU A 115 1.99 4.67 8.20
C GLU A 115 1.02 3.89 7.33
N LEU A 116 -0.27 4.20 7.48
CA LEU A 116 -1.32 3.74 6.59
C LEU A 116 -0.96 4.28 5.21
N GLU A 117 -0.19 3.53 4.43
CA GLU A 117 -0.21 3.69 2.98
C GLU A 117 -1.63 3.29 2.56
N GLU A 118 -2.43 4.31 2.29
CA GLU A 118 -3.77 4.16 1.74
C GLU A 118 -3.66 3.28 0.48
N LEU A 119 -4.22 2.08 0.58
CA LEU A 119 -4.31 1.15 -0.54
C LEU A 119 -5.31 1.72 -1.54
N VAL A 120 -4.86 2.60 -2.44
CA VAL A 120 -5.61 2.90 -3.65
C VAL A 120 -5.52 1.67 -4.55
N ALA A 121 -6.61 0.92 -4.62
CA ALA A 121 -6.79 -0.16 -5.58
C ALA A 121 -6.58 0.43 -6.99
N THR A 122 -5.49 0.02 -7.63
CA THR A 122 -5.04 0.56 -8.91
C THR A 122 -6.00 0.15 -10.01
N GLY A 123 -6.99 0.99 -10.29
CA GLY A 123 -7.47 1.24 -11.65
C GLY A 123 -6.74 2.47 -12.17
N TYR A 124 -5.67 2.25 -12.93
CA TYR A 124 -4.75 3.23 -13.56
C TYR A 124 -3.69 3.85 -12.64
N ALA A 125 -2.50 3.25 -12.71
CA ALA A 125 -1.17 3.78 -12.35
C ALA A 125 -1.08 5.06 -11.50
N GLU A 126 -0.68 4.91 -10.23
CA GLU A 126 -0.09 6.01 -9.46
C GLU A 126 1.43 5.99 -9.61
N GLN A 127 1.92 6.97 -10.34
CA GLN A 127 3.35 7.23 -10.50
C GLN A 127 3.82 8.02 -9.26
N THR A 128 4.87 7.56 -8.58
CA THR A 128 5.44 8.28 -7.42
C THR A 128 5.68 9.75 -7.78
N ARG A 129 5.32 10.71 -6.90
CA ARG A 129 5.54 12.17 -7.08
C ARG A 129 6.97 12.55 -7.50
N ARG A 130 7.93 11.64 -7.34
CA ARG A 130 9.34 11.78 -7.72
C ARG A 130 9.63 11.49 -9.21
N GLU A 131 8.68 10.94 -9.96
CA GLU A 131 8.85 10.60 -11.38
C GLU A 131 7.90 11.37 -12.32
N VAL A 132 7.17 12.36 -11.80
CA VAL A 132 6.44 13.28 -12.65
C VAL A 132 7.40 14.41 -13.01
N SER A 133 7.99 14.37 -14.21
CA SER A 133 8.81 15.47 -14.77
C SER A 133 7.97 16.72 -15.11
N SER A 134 6.86 16.92 -14.41
CA SER A 134 5.87 17.95 -14.69
C SER A 134 5.99 19.06 -13.68
N ALA A 135 5.97 20.29 -14.15
CA ALA A 135 5.92 21.53 -13.40
C ALA A 135 4.58 21.67 -12.65
N ILE A 136 4.43 20.91 -11.57
CA ILE A 136 3.38 21.08 -10.58
C ILE A 136 3.86 22.14 -9.60
N SER A 137 2.99 23.08 -9.24
CA SER A 137 3.23 23.96 -8.11
C SER A 137 2.11 23.82 -7.11
N SER A 138 2.48 23.45 -5.90
CA SER A 138 1.57 23.28 -4.78
C SER A 138 1.61 24.52 -3.89
N VAL A 139 0.45 24.96 -3.43
CA VAL A 139 0.27 26.03 -2.44
C VAL A 139 -0.41 25.41 -1.24
N GLN A 140 0.24 25.46 -0.07
CA GLN A 140 -0.32 24.86 1.15
C GLN A 140 -1.29 25.80 1.85
N SER A 141 -2.23 25.24 2.62
CA SER A 141 -3.21 25.98 3.44
C SER A 141 -2.58 27.07 4.32
N THR A 142 -1.43 26.77 4.93
CA THR A 142 -0.68 27.72 5.77
C THR A 142 -0.21 28.97 5.00
N GLU A 143 -0.01 28.87 3.68
CA GLU A 143 0.40 30.00 2.85
C GLU A 143 -0.78 30.89 2.42
N ILE A 144 -1.99 30.34 2.48
CA ILE A 144 -3.28 30.98 2.14
C ILE A 144 -3.87 31.65 3.38
N GLN A 145 -3.91 30.93 4.51
CA GLN A 145 -4.48 31.39 5.80
C GLN A 145 -3.74 32.59 6.42
N ASN A 146 -2.47 32.78 6.05
CA ASN A 146 -1.65 33.89 6.55
C ASN A 146 -1.94 35.25 5.85
N GLN A 147 -2.93 35.32 4.95
CA GLN A 147 -3.36 36.58 4.33
C GLN A 147 -4.85 36.85 4.53
N ALA A 148 -5.19 38.09 4.90
CA ALA A 148 -6.57 38.56 4.91
C ALA A 148 -7.05 38.86 3.48
N VAL A 149 -7.25 37.81 2.69
CA VAL A 149 -7.78 37.91 1.33
C VAL A 149 -9.28 37.67 1.32
N ALA A 150 -10.00 38.48 0.55
CA ALA A 150 -11.46 38.40 0.49
C ALA A 150 -11.98 37.24 -0.38
N SER A 151 -11.09 36.58 -1.15
CA SER A 151 -11.42 35.47 -2.03
C SER A 151 -10.17 34.63 -2.37
N LEU A 152 -10.38 33.35 -2.68
CA LEU A 152 -9.30 32.37 -2.91
C LEU A 152 -8.41 32.68 -4.12
N ASP A 153 -9.00 33.19 -5.19
CA ASP A 153 -8.31 33.65 -6.39
C ASP A 153 -7.33 34.79 -6.12
N ALA A 154 -7.64 35.69 -5.18
CA ALA A 154 -6.71 36.71 -4.72
C ALA A 154 -5.54 36.10 -3.90
N ALA A 155 -5.81 35.05 -3.13
CA ALA A 155 -4.79 34.34 -2.35
C ALA A 155 -3.69 33.72 -3.23
N LEU A 156 -4.05 33.28 -4.43
CA LEU A 156 -3.15 32.65 -5.38
C LEU A 156 -2.19 33.63 -6.05
N GLN A 157 -2.41 34.93 -5.89
CA GLN A 157 -1.58 35.97 -6.51
C GLN A 157 -0.14 35.89 -5.97
N GLY A 158 0.80 35.55 -6.85
CA GLY A 158 2.22 35.48 -6.52
C GLY A 158 2.64 34.26 -5.70
N LYS A 159 1.73 33.33 -5.40
CA LYS A 159 2.04 32.09 -4.66
C LYS A 159 2.57 30.96 -5.54
N ALA A 160 2.22 30.97 -6.83
CA ALA A 160 2.69 29.99 -7.78
C ALA A 160 3.38 30.65 -8.98
N ALA A 161 4.58 30.19 -9.31
CA ALA A 161 5.37 30.73 -10.42
C ALA A 161 4.65 30.55 -11.77
N GLY A 162 4.44 31.63 -12.53
CA GLY A 162 3.73 31.55 -13.81
C GLY A 162 2.21 31.49 -13.71
N VAL A 163 1.65 31.74 -12.52
CA VAL A 163 0.22 32.04 -12.36
C VAL A 163 0.05 33.55 -12.30
N GLN A 164 -0.73 34.10 -13.23
CA GLN A 164 -1.07 35.51 -13.26
C GLN A 164 -2.54 35.67 -12.86
N VAL A 165 -2.77 36.42 -11.80
CA VAL A 165 -4.10 36.77 -11.33
C VAL A 165 -4.38 38.21 -11.74
N VAL A 166 -5.38 38.43 -12.57
CA VAL A 166 -5.82 39.76 -13.01
C VAL A 166 -7.15 40.07 -12.36
N GLN A 167 -7.13 41.02 -11.42
CA GLN A 167 -8.34 41.56 -10.83
C GLN A 167 -8.94 42.59 -11.79
N ASN A 168 -10.10 42.27 -12.38
CA ASN A 168 -10.78 43.17 -13.32
C ASN A 168 -11.54 44.29 -12.58
N ALA A 169 -11.84 44.10 -11.29
CA ALA A 169 -12.50 45.08 -10.42
C ALA A 169 -12.01 44.94 -8.97
N GLY A 170 -11.95 46.04 -8.22
CA GLY A 170 -11.45 46.09 -6.84
C GLY A 170 -12.45 45.65 -5.76
N ASN A 171 -13.53 44.95 -6.12
CA ASN A 171 -14.59 44.53 -5.21
C ASN A 171 -14.53 43.01 -5.01
N PRO A 172 -14.52 42.51 -3.76
CA PRO A 172 -14.63 41.08 -3.45
C PRO A 172 -15.82 40.44 -4.17
N GLY A 173 -15.63 39.26 -4.73
CA GLY A 173 -16.70 38.50 -5.40
C GLY A 173 -16.89 38.77 -6.89
N ASN A 174 -16.20 39.76 -7.47
CA ASN A 174 -16.24 39.98 -8.92
C ASN A 174 -15.21 39.11 -9.65
N GLY A 175 -15.43 38.89 -10.94
CA GLY A 175 -14.61 38.02 -11.78
C GLY A 175 -13.13 38.39 -11.78
N ILE A 176 -12.35 37.59 -11.08
CA ILE A 176 -10.89 37.64 -11.12
C ILE A 176 -10.45 36.61 -12.16
N THR A 177 -9.72 37.06 -13.18
CA THR A 177 -9.22 36.17 -14.22
C THR A 177 -7.87 35.60 -13.78
N VAL A 178 -7.85 34.30 -13.50
CA VAL A 178 -6.60 33.56 -13.29
C VAL A 178 -6.10 33.05 -14.64
N ARG A 179 -4.80 33.16 -14.90
CA ARG A 179 -4.14 32.65 -16.10
C ARG A 179 -2.91 31.86 -15.68
N VAL A 180 -2.74 30.67 -16.25
CA VAL A 180 -1.57 29.83 -16.02
C VAL A 180 -0.71 29.86 -17.28
N ARG A 181 0.57 30.22 -17.13
CA ARG A 181 1.53 30.39 -18.23
C ARG A 181 1.12 31.37 -19.34
N GLY A 182 0.31 32.39 -19.02
CA GLY A 182 0.00 33.49 -19.93
C GLY A 182 -1.25 33.26 -20.80
N LEU A 183 -1.27 33.79 -22.03
CA LEU A 183 -2.42 33.70 -22.93
C LEU A 183 -2.36 32.40 -23.75
N ALA A 184 -3.11 31.38 -23.33
CA ALA A 184 -3.20 30.10 -24.06
C ALA A 184 -4.06 30.14 -25.35
N SER A 185 -4.95 31.13 -25.50
CA SER A 185 -5.80 31.31 -26.69
C SER A 185 -6.01 32.79 -27.03
N ILE A 186 -6.25 33.08 -28.31
CA ILE A 186 -6.58 34.43 -28.83
C ILE A 186 -8.10 34.62 -28.92
N THR A 187 -8.87 33.54 -29.04
CA THR A 187 -10.31 33.56 -29.33
C THR A 187 -11.18 32.76 -28.35
N ALA A 188 -10.58 31.93 -27.49
CA ALA A 188 -11.27 31.13 -26.48
C ALA A 188 -10.92 31.62 -25.07
N SER A 189 -11.75 31.31 -24.07
CA SER A 189 -11.48 31.67 -22.68
C SER A 189 -10.12 31.12 -22.20
N ASN A 190 -9.29 31.98 -21.62
CA ASN A 190 -7.94 31.68 -21.12
C ASN A 190 -7.91 31.35 -19.61
N GLN A 191 -9.07 31.08 -19.01
CA GLN A 191 -9.15 30.74 -17.60
C GLN A 191 -8.90 29.23 -17.43
N PRO A 192 -8.15 28.81 -16.40
CA PRO A 192 -7.88 27.39 -16.18
C PRO A 192 -9.15 26.65 -15.75
N LEU A 193 -9.16 25.34 -15.96
CA LEU A 193 -10.19 24.47 -15.39
C LEU A 193 -9.94 24.32 -13.89
N TYR A 194 -10.97 24.60 -13.08
CA TYR A 194 -10.94 24.36 -11.64
C TYR A 194 -11.48 22.96 -11.34
N VAL A 195 -10.81 22.24 -10.45
CA VAL A 195 -11.21 20.92 -9.98
C VAL A 195 -11.18 20.94 -8.45
N VAL A 196 -12.26 20.53 -7.81
CA VAL A 196 -12.37 20.43 -6.35
C VAL A 196 -12.71 18.99 -6.02
N ASP A 197 -11.91 18.36 -5.16
CA ASP A 197 -12.07 16.95 -4.76
C ASP A 197 -12.22 15.98 -5.95
N GLY A 198 -11.47 16.24 -7.04
CA GLY A 198 -11.52 15.45 -8.28
C GLY A 198 -12.71 15.74 -9.20
N VAL A 199 -13.64 16.60 -8.79
CA VAL A 199 -14.79 17.00 -9.60
C VAL A 199 -14.49 18.33 -10.30
N PRO A 200 -14.53 18.38 -11.64
CA PRO A 200 -14.35 19.64 -12.37
C PRO A 200 -15.52 20.57 -12.07
N ILE A 201 -15.21 21.76 -11.55
CA ILE A 201 -16.20 22.82 -11.39
C ILE A 201 -16.22 23.62 -12.68
N PHE A 202 -17.32 23.47 -13.38
CA PHE A 202 -17.60 24.33 -14.51
C PHE A 202 -18.15 25.64 -13.99
N ARG A 203 -17.67 26.73 -14.59
CA ARG A 203 -18.46 27.94 -14.66
C ARG A 203 -19.71 27.55 -15.45
N GLU A 204 -20.76 27.12 -14.77
CA GLU A 204 -22.07 27.21 -15.37
C GLU A 204 -22.23 28.69 -15.67
N ASP A 205 -22.38 29.03 -16.96
CA ASP A 205 -23.05 30.25 -17.34
C ASP A 205 -24.39 30.19 -16.60
N PHE A 206 -24.46 30.76 -15.40
CA PHE A 206 -25.70 31.22 -14.79
C PHE A 206 -26.18 32.42 -15.61
N GLY A 207 -26.37 32.21 -16.90
CA GLY A 207 -27.09 33.08 -17.81
C GLY A 207 -28.57 33.00 -17.49
N GLN A 208 -28.97 33.29 -16.24
CA GLN A 208 -30.36 33.63 -15.94
C GLN A 208 -30.59 34.35 -14.60
N LEU A 209 -29.74 35.29 -14.20
CA LEU A 209 -30.21 36.42 -13.39
C LEU A 209 -29.56 37.69 -13.95
N GLY A 210 -30.22 38.28 -14.95
CA GLY A 210 -29.77 39.46 -15.71
C GLY A 210 -29.67 40.73 -14.89
N LEU A 211 -28.75 40.78 -13.93
CA LEU A 211 -28.38 41.96 -13.15
C LEU A 211 -26.85 42.11 -13.16
N GLY A 212 -26.29 42.66 -14.24
CA GLY A 212 -25.03 43.40 -14.14
C GLY A 212 -23.75 42.79 -14.71
N GLY A 213 -23.77 41.68 -15.46
CA GLY A 213 -22.61 41.24 -16.24
C GLY A 213 -21.36 40.88 -15.41
N GLN A 214 -21.56 40.39 -14.18
CA GLN A 214 -20.46 40.03 -13.29
C GLN A 214 -19.96 38.61 -13.56
N ASP A 215 -18.70 38.51 -13.98
CA ASP A 215 -18.04 37.27 -14.36
C ASP A 215 -17.57 36.46 -13.12
N LEU A 216 -18.46 36.01 -12.22
CA LEU A 216 -18.15 35.20 -11.01
C LEU A 216 -17.10 34.09 -11.22
N SER A 217 -15.96 34.09 -10.51
CA SER A 217 -15.00 32.99 -10.58
C SER A 217 -15.61 31.71 -9.96
N ALA A 218 -15.35 30.53 -10.54
CA ALA A 218 -15.89 29.25 -10.05
C ALA A 218 -15.52 28.92 -8.59
N ILE A 219 -14.49 29.58 -8.05
CA ILE A 219 -13.94 29.37 -6.71
C ILE A 219 -14.25 30.50 -5.72
N THR A 220 -15.04 31.50 -6.11
CA THR A 220 -15.35 32.68 -5.28
C THR A 220 -16.18 32.33 -4.03
N GLY A 221 -16.92 31.23 -4.05
CA GLY A 221 -17.74 30.75 -2.92
C GLY A 221 -17.05 29.75 -1.99
N LEU A 222 -15.79 29.37 -2.26
CA LEU A 222 -15.07 28.40 -1.44
C LEU A 222 -14.44 29.09 -0.23
N ASN A 223 -14.59 28.48 0.94
CA ASN A 223 -13.97 28.98 2.16
C ASN A 223 -12.48 28.60 2.17
N PRO A 224 -11.54 29.56 2.25
CA PRO A 224 -10.10 29.25 2.31
C PRO A 224 -9.70 28.43 3.54
N ASP A 225 -10.46 28.47 4.64
CA ASP A 225 -10.18 27.69 5.85
C ASP A 225 -10.46 26.19 5.67
N GLU A 226 -11.28 25.84 4.68
CA GLU A 226 -11.64 24.44 4.36
C GLU A 226 -10.72 23.81 3.30
N ILE A 227 -9.67 24.53 2.88
CA ILE A 227 -8.76 24.10 1.82
C ILE A 227 -7.45 23.61 2.44
N GLU A 228 -7.13 22.34 2.21
CA GLU A 228 -5.87 21.73 2.67
C GLU A 228 -4.68 22.10 1.76
N SER A 229 -4.85 21.96 0.44
CA SER A 229 -3.80 22.27 -0.54
C SER A 229 -4.41 22.66 -1.89
N ILE A 230 -3.66 23.46 -2.65
CA ILE A 230 -4.00 23.81 -4.04
C ILE A 230 -2.85 23.38 -4.93
N ASP A 231 -3.12 22.38 -5.76
CA ASP A 231 -2.17 21.91 -6.75
C ASP A 231 -2.47 22.51 -8.12
N ILE A 232 -1.48 23.23 -8.65
CA ILE A 232 -1.56 23.88 -9.96
C ILE A 232 -0.74 23.07 -10.94
N LEU A 233 -1.45 22.40 -11.83
CA LEU A 233 -0.87 21.56 -12.86
C LEU A 233 -0.64 22.38 -14.13
N LYS A 234 0.61 22.53 -14.58
CA LYS A 234 0.98 23.50 -15.64
C LYS A 234 1.39 22.87 -16.97
N ASP A 235 1.50 21.54 -17.03
CA ASP A 235 2.04 20.80 -18.17
C ASP A 235 0.99 19.91 -18.84
N ALA A 236 1.27 19.53 -20.08
CA ALA A 236 0.40 18.72 -20.93
C ALA A 236 -0.04 17.37 -20.31
N ALA A 237 0.72 16.84 -19.34
CA ALA A 237 0.35 15.65 -18.58
C ALA A 237 -0.93 15.86 -17.73
N ALA A 238 -1.18 17.09 -17.29
CA ALA A 238 -2.41 17.46 -16.59
C ALA A 238 -3.61 17.57 -17.54
N SER A 239 -3.36 18.13 -18.73
CA SER A 239 -4.35 18.20 -19.82
C SER A 239 -4.71 16.81 -20.34
N ALA A 240 -3.86 15.80 -20.18
CA ALA A 240 -4.17 14.42 -20.57
C ALA A 240 -5.25 13.77 -19.68
N ILE A 241 -5.31 14.15 -18.40
CA ILE A 241 -6.30 13.61 -17.44
C ILE A 241 -7.68 14.26 -17.66
N TYR A 242 -7.72 15.59 -17.85
CA TYR A 242 -8.96 16.36 -18.00
C TYR A 242 -9.30 16.75 -19.44
N GLY A 243 -8.55 16.19 -20.41
CA GLY A 243 -8.74 16.40 -21.84
C GLY A 243 -8.48 17.83 -22.33
N SER A 244 -9.05 18.16 -23.49
CA SER A 244 -8.90 19.48 -24.13
C SER A 244 -9.32 20.68 -23.26
N ARG A 245 -10.06 20.44 -22.17
CA ARG A 245 -10.51 21.45 -21.21
C ARG A 245 -9.45 21.82 -20.18
N GLY A 246 -8.47 20.96 -19.93
CA GLY A 246 -7.30 21.25 -19.09
C GLY A 246 -6.11 21.80 -19.88
N SER A 247 -6.33 22.29 -21.11
CA SER A 247 -5.27 22.76 -22.01
C SER A 247 -4.71 24.14 -21.64
N ASN A 248 -5.31 24.84 -20.67
CA ASN A 248 -5.02 26.23 -20.28
C ASN A 248 -4.66 26.34 -18.80
#